data_AF-A0A8X6Y4H5-F1
#
_entry.id   AF-A0A8X6Y4H5-F1
#
_cell.length_a   1.000
_cell.length_b   1.000
_cell.length_c   1.000
_cell.angle_alpha   90.00
_cell.angle_beta   90.00
_cell.angle_gamma   90.00
#
_symmetry.space_group_name_H-M   'P 1'
#
loop_
_entity.id
_entity.type
_entity.pdbx_description
1 polymer ?
#
loop_
_entity_poly.entity_id
_entity_poly.type
_entity_poly.pdbx_seq_one_letter_code
_entity_poly.pdbx_strand_id
1 'polypeptide(L)'
;MGLDDIMIVPETDGVELLNRFKKYVSVDAATKKKGINIDSFINIAQQGHFEEGSIHEILENCELLLCSTPPPPRNAELEERISKLKAEQANKEYKSMTESPPEKI
;
A
#
# COMPACT_ATOMS: atom_id res chain seq x y z
N MET A 1 0.75 5.36 15.39
CA MET A 1 1.44 4.15 14.91
C MET A 1 1.04 3.04 15.84
N GLY A 2 0.18 2.15 15.34
CA GLY A 2 -0.13 0.90 16.02
C GLY A 2 0.90 -0.15 15.64
N LEU A 3 0.90 -1.28 16.36
CA LEU A 3 1.69 -2.44 15.95
C LEU A 3 1.21 -2.99 14.59
N ASP A 4 -0.05 -2.74 14.23
CA ASP A 4 -0.61 -3.02 12.90
C ASP A 4 0.13 -2.40 11.71
N ASP A 5 0.90 -1.33 11.96
CA ASP A 5 1.66 -0.62 10.93
C ASP A 5 3.04 -1.26 10.69
N ILE A 6 3.37 -2.39 11.35
CA ILE A 6 4.67 -3.06 11.24
C ILE A 6 4.48 -4.47 10.69
N MET A 7 5.21 -4.81 9.64
CA MET A 7 5.26 -6.15 9.07
C MET A 7 6.65 -6.75 9.16
N ILE A 8 6.68 -8.05 9.41
CA ILE A 8 7.86 -8.91 9.32
C ILE A 8 7.86 -9.50 7.92
N VAL A 9 8.87 -9.17 7.12
CA VAL A 9 9.03 -9.66 5.75
C VAL A 9 10.23 -10.60 5.72
N PRO A 10 10.04 -11.91 5.49
CA PRO A 10 11.16 -12.83 5.37
C PRO A 10 11.96 -12.57 4.09
N GLU A 11 13.28 -12.76 4.16
CA GLU A 11 14.16 -12.84 3.00
C GLU A 11 13.91 -14.16 2.24
N THR A 12 14.46 -14.29 1.03
CA THR A 12 14.10 -15.26 -0.04
C THR A 12 13.84 -16.73 0.36
N ASP A 13 14.37 -17.22 1.48
CA ASP A 13 14.14 -18.58 2.02
C ASP A 13 12.92 -18.71 2.95
N GLY A 14 12.35 -17.62 3.49
CA GLY A 14 11.20 -17.67 4.39
C GLY A 14 9.84 -17.82 3.70
N VAL A 15 9.81 -18.30 2.46
CA VAL A 15 8.58 -18.71 1.76
C VAL A 15 7.81 -19.77 2.56
N GLU A 16 8.52 -20.63 3.29
CA GLU A 16 7.91 -21.63 4.17
C GLU A 16 7.10 -21.01 5.31
N LEU A 17 7.60 -19.93 5.93
CA LEU A 17 6.87 -19.20 6.98
C LEU A 17 5.61 -18.56 6.42
N LEU A 18 5.70 -17.91 5.26
CA LEU A 18 4.53 -17.32 4.60
C LEU A 18 3.53 -18.40 4.18
N ASN A 19 3.99 -19.59 3.80
CA ASN A 19 3.10 -20.68 3.44
C ASN A 19 2.44 -21.32 4.68
N ARG A 20 3.19 -21.50 5.77
CA ARG A 20 2.72 -22.02 7.06
C ARG A 20 1.69 -21.08 7.69
N PHE A 21 1.90 -19.77 7.59
CA PHE A 21 1.03 -18.75 8.16
C PHE A 21 0.26 -17.97 7.10
N LYS A 22 -0.07 -18.61 5.97
CA LYS A 22 -0.75 -17.97 4.82
C LYS A 22 -2.02 -17.19 5.18
N LYS A 23 -2.72 -17.61 6.25
CA LYS A 23 -3.91 -16.93 6.79
C LYS A 23 -3.62 -15.52 7.33
N TYR A 24 -2.38 -15.27 7.78
CA TYR A 24 -1.94 -14.04 8.43
C TYR A 24 -1.02 -13.20 7.54
N VAL A 25 -0.84 -13.60 6.28
CA VAL A 25 0.02 -12.88 5.34
C VAL A 25 -0.75 -11.70 4.75
N SER A 26 -0.17 -10.51 4.89
CA SER A 26 -0.61 -9.27 4.28
C SER A 26 0.40 -8.80 3.24
N VAL A 27 -0.05 -7.94 2.33
CA VAL A 27 0.79 -7.33 1.29
C VAL A 27 0.88 -5.85 1.58
N ASP A 28 2.10 -5.32 1.64
CA ASP A 28 2.31 -3.89 1.75
C ASP A 28 1.80 -3.17 0.49
N ALA A 29 1.09 -2.05 0.69
CA ALA A 29 0.52 -1.29 -0.41
C ALA A 29 1.61 -0.62 -1.27
N ALA A 30 2.69 -0.14 -0.63
CA ALA A 30 3.74 0.68 -1.24
C ALA A 30 4.84 -0.15 -1.90
N THR A 31 5.37 -1.14 -1.19
CA THR A 31 6.51 -1.98 -1.61
C THR A 31 6.08 -3.29 -2.28
N LYS A 32 4.79 -3.65 -2.20
CA LYS A 32 4.24 -4.93 -2.68
C LYS A 32 4.88 -6.18 -2.05
N LYS A 33 5.67 -6.01 -0.98
CA LYS A 33 6.27 -7.10 -0.21
C LYS A 33 5.17 -7.86 0.55
N LYS A 34 5.34 -9.18 0.67
CA LYS A 34 4.46 -10.05 1.46
C LYS A 34 5.09 -10.28 2.82
N GLY A 35 4.33 -10.06 3.87
CA GLY A 35 4.81 -10.20 5.24
C GLY A 35 3.69 -10.57 6.20
N ILE A 36 4.06 -10.74 7.46
CA ILE A 36 3.13 -11.00 8.56
C ILE A 36 3.13 -9.77 9.45
N ASN A 37 1.95 -9.24 9.79
CA ASN A 37 1.82 -8.15 10.76
C ASN A 37 2.40 -8.59 12.12
N ILE A 38 3.13 -7.70 12.79
CA ILE A 38 3.79 -8.02 14.06
C ILE A 38 2.81 -8.46 15.16
N ASP A 39 1.58 -7.93 15.21
CA ASP A 39 0.55 -8.37 16.15
C ASP A 39 0.13 -9.82 15.88
N SER A 40 0.00 -10.16 14.60
CA SER A 40 -0.29 -11.54 14.18
C SER A 40 0.87 -12.47 14.53
N PHE A 41 2.11 -12.03 14.30
CA PHE A 41 3.31 -12.78 14.65
C PHE A 41 3.43 -13.04 16.15
N ILE A 42 3.21 -12.01 16.99
CA ILE A 42 3.22 -12.13 18.45
C ILE A 42 2.15 -13.13 18.92
N ASN A 43 0.95 -13.07 18.35
CA ASN A 43 -0.13 -14.01 18.69
C ASN A 43 0.25 -15.46 18.32
N ILE A 44 0.82 -15.68 17.13
CA ILE A 44 1.32 -16.99 16.71
C ILE A 44 2.41 -17.49 17.68
N ALA A 45 3.32 -16.60 18.11
CA ALA A 45 4.37 -16.96 19.04
C ALA A 45 3.84 -17.35 20.43
N GLN A 46 2.83 -16.64 20.93
CA GLN A 46 2.19 -16.95 22.21
C GLN A 46 1.40 -18.26 22.18
N GLN A 47 0.93 -18.70 21.02
CA GLN A 47 0.23 -19.98 20.85
C GLN A 47 1.18 -21.20 20.86
N GLY A 48 2.50 -21.00 21.04
CA GLY A 48 3.48 -22.10 21.07
C GLY A 48 3.70 -22.74 19.70
N HIS A 49 3.42 -22.02 18.61
CA HIS A 49 3.62 -22.52 17.25
C HIS A 49 5.08 -22.51 16.79
N PHE A 50 5.97 -21.87 17.55
CA PHE A 50 7.42 -21.90 17.35
C PHE A 50 8.05 -22.80 18.41
N GLU A 51 9.00 -23.63 18.00
CA GLU A 51 9.78 -24.42 18.94
C GLU A 51 10.69 -23.50 19.77
N GLU A 52 11.00 -23.92 21.00
CA GLU A 52 11.82 -23.17 21.94
C GLU A 52 13.23 -22.96 21.34
N GLY A 53 13.51 -21.74 20.88
CA GLY A 53 14.75 -21.40 20.17
C GLY A 53 14.56 -20.90 18.74
N SER A 54 13.44 -21.15 18.06
CA SER A 54 13.33 -20.80 16.63
C SER A 54 12.96 -19.34 16.35
N ILE A 55 12.45 -18.59 17.33
CA ILE A 55 11.93 -17.23 17.08
C ILE A 55 13.03 -16.27 16.62
N HIS A 56 14.19 -16.31 17.27
CA HIS A 56 15.29 -15.40 16.91
C HIS A 56 15.93 -15.78 15.56
N GLU A 57 16.05 -17.08 15.26
CA GLU A 57 16.53 -17.57 13.95
C GLU A 57 15.57 -17.17 12.81
N ILE A 58 14.26 -17.18 13.08
CA ILE A 58 13.24 -16.70 12.15
C ILE A 58 13.40 -15.20 11.92
N LEU A 59 13.60 -14.42 12.98
CA LEU A 59 13.74 -12.96 12.90
C LEU A 59 15.06 -12.52 12.28
N GLU A 60 16.13 -13.32 12.39
CA GLU A 60 17.45 -13.01 11.83
C GLU A 60 17.41 -12.82 10.31
N ASN A 61 16.57 -13.59 9.63
CA ASN A 61 16.38 -13.54 8.18
C ASN A 61 15.12 -12.75 7.78
N CYS A 62 14.59 -11.91 8.68
CA CYS A 62 13.42 -11.09 8.43
C CYS A 62 13.74 -9.59 8.48
N GLU A 63 13.18 -8.85 7.54
CA GLU A 63 13.19 -7.40 7.51
C GLU A 63 11.94 -6.86 8.21
N LEU A 64 12.12 -5.84 9.06
CA LEU A 64 11.00 -5.08 9.62
C LEU A 64 10.61 -3.97 8.65
N LEU A 65 9.42 -4.08 8.08
CA LEU A 65 8.84 -3.10 7.19
C LEU A 65 7.80 -2.26 7.95
N LEU A 66 7.98 -0.94 7.93
CA LEU A 66 6.96 0.00 8.34
C LEU A 66 5.97 0.19 7.17
N CYS A 67 4.74 -0.27 7.35
CA CYS A 67 3.65 -0.08 6.41
C CYS A 67 3.37 1.41 6.25
N SER A 68 3.35 1.88 5.00
CA SER A 68 2.92 3.24 4.74
C SER A 68 1.39 3.30 4.90
N THR A 69 0.92 4.13 5.84
CA THR A 69 -0.51 4.36 5.99
C THR A 69 -1.11 4.91 4.69
N PRO A 70 -2.32 4.49 4.31
CA PRO A 70 -2.97 5.04 3.13
C PRO A 70 -3.17 6.55 3.33
N PRO A 71 -2.99 7.36 2.28
CA PRO A 71 -3.29 8.78 2.37
C PRO A 71 -4.76 8.97 2.75
N PRO A 72 -5.09 10.04 3.49
CA PRO A 72 -6.47 10.33 3.84
C PRO A 72 -7.32 10.45 2.57
N PRO A 73 -8.62 10.11 2.65
CA PRO A 73 -9.53 10.28 1.52
C PRO A 73 -9.52 11.75 1.05
N ARG A 74 -9.54 11.97 -0.27
CA ARG A 74 -9.57 13.32 -0.83
C ARG A 74 -10.88 14.02 -0.41
N ASN A 75 -10.79 15.32 -0.12
CA ASN A 75 -11.95 16.12 0.23
C ASN A 75 -12.94 16.17 -0.95
N ALA A 76 -14.19 15.75 -0.71
CA ALA A 76 -15.24 15.66 -1.72
C ALA A 76 -15.48 17.00 -2.45
N GLU A 77 -15.55 18.11 -1.70
CA GLU A 77 -15.78 19.44 -2.30
C GLU A 77 -14.65 19.84 -3.25
N LEU A 78 -13.41 19.44 -2.93
CA LEU A 78 -12.25 19.73 -3.76
C LEU A 78 -12.25 18.87 -5.03
N GLU A 79 -12.66 17.61 -4.94
CA GLU A 79 -12.80 16.74 -6.12
C GLU A 79 -13.86 17.26 -7.09
N GLU A 80 -15.00 17.72 -6.58
CA GLU A 80 -16.04 18.34 -7.40
C GLU A 80 -15.54 19.60 -8.12
N ARG A 81 -14.80 20.46 -7.40
CA ARG A 81 -14.17 21.66 -8.00
C ARG A 81 -13.16 21.30 -9.07
N ILE A 82 -12.30 20.31 -8.82
CA ILE A 82 -11.30 19.84 -9.80
C ILE A 82 -12.00 19.28 -11.05
N SER A 83 -13.08 18.50 -10.87
CA SER A 83 -13.86 17.94 -11.97
C SER A 83 -14.46 19.04 -12.85
N LYS A 84 -15.05 20.06 -12.22
CA LYS A 84 -15.59 21.23 -12.92
C LYS A 84 -14.51 21.98 -13.70
N LEU A 85 -13.38 22.28 -13.06
CA LEU A 85 -12.26 23.00 -13.69
C LEU A 85 -11.70 22.23 -14.89
N LYS A 86 -11.58 20.91 -14.80
CA LYS A 86 -11.15 20.06 -15.92
C LYS A 86 -12.11 20.15 -17.10
N ALA A 87 -13.42 20.12 -16.84
CA ALA A 87 -14.43 20.27 -17.89
C ALA A 87 -14.37 21.66 -18.55
N GLU A 88 -14.17 22.72 -17.77
CA GLU A 88 -14.01 24.08 -18.29
C GLU A 88 -12.77 24.22 -19.17
N GLN A 89 -11.64 23.63 -18.76
CA GLN A 89 -10.40 23.62 -19.55
C GLN A 89 -10.57 22.84 -20.85
N ALA A 90 -11.16 21.64 -20.81
CA ALA A 90 -11.41 20.83 -22.01
C ALA A 90 -12.31 21.56 -23.01
N ASN A 91 -13.36 22.24 -22.53
CA ASN A 91 -14.23 23.04 -23.38
C ASN A 91 -13.51 24.23 -24.01
N LYS A 92 -12.62 24.89 -23.24
CA LYS A 92 -11.81 26.01 -23.75
C LYS A 92 -10.82 25.55 -24.82
N GLU A 93 -10.17 24.42 -24.58
CA GLU A 93 -9.24 23.79 -25.52
C GLU A 93 -9.95 23.40 -26.82
N TYR A 94 -11.11 22.73 -26.73
CA TYR A 94 -11.93 22.40 -27.89
C TYR A 94 -12.33 23.65 -28.69
N LYS A 95 -12.81 24.71 -28.02
CA LYS A 95 -13.15 25.97 -28.68
C LYS A 95 -11.97 26.55 -29.45
N SER A 96 -10.78 26.61 -28.82
CA SER A 96 -9.58 27.13 -29.46
C SER A 96 -9.13 26.33 -30.70
N MET A 97 -9.39 25.01 -30.73
CA MET A 97 -9.11 24.17 -31.90
C MET A 97 -10.15 24.33 -33.01
N THR A 98 -11.39 24.65 -32.65
CA THR A 98 -12.53 24.77 -33.60
C THR A 98 -12.79 26.19 -34.08
N GLU A 99 -12.17 27.20 -33.47
CA GLU A 99 -12.20 28.57 -33.99
C GLU A 99 -11.50 28.58 -35.36
N SER A 100 -12.30 28.80 -36.41
CA SER A 100 -11.80 28.95 -37.77
C SER A 100 -10.87 30.16 -37.81
N PRO A 101 -9.72 30.10 -38.52
CA PRO A 101 -8.86 31.26 -38.65
C PRO A 101 -9.65 32.40 -39.30
N PRO A 102 -9.45 33.67 -38.88
CA PRO A 102 -10.16 34.78 -39.48
C PRO A 102 -9.88 34.82 -40.98
N GLU A 103 -10.94 34.79 -41.80
CA GLU A 103 -10.87 35.04 -43.24
C GLU A 103 -10.17 36.39 -43.45
N LYS A 104 -9.02 36.36 -44.13
CA LYS A 104 -8.31 37.58 -44.53
C LYS A 104 -9.14 38.29 -45.61
N ILE A 105 -9.67 39.47 -45.27
CA ILE A 105 -10.27 40.45 -46.19
C ILE A 105 -9.15 41.32 -46.76
#